data_AF-A0A812QU72-F1
#
_entry.id   AF-A0A812QU72-F1
#
_cell.length_a   1.000
_cell.length_b   1.000
_cell.length_c   1.000
_cell.angle_alpha   90.00
_cell.angle_beta   90.00
_cell.angle_gamma   90.00
#
_symmetry.space_group_name_H-M   'P 1'
#
loop_
_entity.id
_entity.type
_entity.pdbx_description
1 polymer ?
#
loop_
_entity_poly.entity_id
_entity_poly.type
_entity_poly.pdbx_seq_one_letter_code
_entity_poly.pdbx_strand_id
1 'polypeptide(L)'
;MLQRISAFWIIACAAILPFALRVGALLTTGCRSFCETHALNMTQLLQQSRRVLIHQEELGHVERSQFMELVFAVLQHRGELQLPGVCPCAVLVAAAVQLGIEAYNIEHGALHTNYDHVTAFHRSGILDRTIREASATCSIGEGRYWPITQAVDVLLTTARSMMERLQRVGDWVATFQEESTITDEQHIEALADAAAVFDSEGLEWWPCRGTLIALLRHGKRSGLLSKGKLDVVDHDVDIMVCVSSHEQWAKQRLSVEKKLQERGWRNCFERYSASESYEGRQYHFARGDLFLCTRADPKVTLDIATYIVDGPIAYAQKYCLPSPHSALRPRCWFPQNDGTFRGSRGRLRISAIRPLKRCKAGHLSVPCPREPLETLRATMNVNFTGSCVALPDIEQRLERDLYDSDKDAWLSEGLTKEDVEILRQRAADLDKEGYQSMTPYLRCADLSG
;
A
#
# COMPACT_ATOMS: atom_id res chain seq x y z
N MET A 1 -9.65 20.88 -0.44
CA MET A 1 -8.30 20.85 0.16
C MET A 1 -7.23 20.51 -0.88
N LEU A 2 -7.37 19.41 -1.64
CA LEU A 2 -6.42 18.98 -2.68
C LEU A 2 -6.16 20.01 -3.80
N GLN A 3 -7.17 20.74 -4.29
CA GLN A 3 -6.98 21.83 -5.28
C GLN A 3 -6.16 23.03 -4.75
N ARG A 4 -6.20 23.29 -3.43
CA ARG A 4 -5.37 24.35 -2.83
C ARG A 4 -3.92 23.87 -2.63
N ILE A 5 -3.74 22.57 -2.44
CA ILE A 5 -2.42 21.93 -2.35
C ILE A 5 -1.75 21.96 -3.73
N SER A 6 -2.46 21.57 -4.81
CA SER A 6 -1.88 21.60 -6.17
C SER A 6 -1.43 22.99 -6.60
N ALA A 7 -2.24 24.03 -6.35
CA ALA A 7 -1.92 25.42 -6.70
C ALA A 7 -0.70 25.96 -5.93
N PHE A 8 -0.56 25.64 -4.64
CA PHE A 8 0.59 26.04 -3.83
C PHE A 8 1.91 25.40 -4.33
N TRP A 9 1.85 24.16 -4.83
CA TRP A 9 3.03 23.42 -5.29
C TRP A 9 3.50 23.75 -6.70
N ILE A 10 2.59 24.09 -7.62
CA ILE A 10 2.97 24.64 -8.93
C ILE A 10 3.84 25.90 -8.72
N ILE A 11 3.52 26.71 -7.71
CA ILE A 11 4.26 27.91 -7.34
C ILE A 11 5.59 27.58 -6.65
N ALA A 12 5.62 26.62 -5.71
CA ALA A 12 6.85 26.23 -5.00
C ALA A 12 7.87 25.52 -5.91
N CYS A 13 7.43 24.65 -6.82
CA CYS A 13 8.29 23.94 -7.75
C CYS A 13 8.80 24.83 -8.91
N ALA A 14 8.01 25.82 -9.35
CA ALA A 14 8.49 26.83 -10.29
C ALA A 14 9.68 27.66 -9.75
N ALA A 15 9.85 27.71 -8.43
CA ALA A 15 11.00 28.34 -7.77
C ALA A 15 12.26 27.46 -7.69
N ILE A 16 12.22 26.20 -8.14
CA ILE A 16 13.37 25.26 -8.16
C ILE A 16 14.24 25.49 -9.41
N LEU A 17 13.62 25.77 -10.56
CA LEU A 17 14.31 25.89 -11.86
C LEU A 17 15.32 27.06 -11.96
N PRO A 18 15.05 28.28 -11.42
CA PRO A 18 15.98 29.41 -11.52
C PRO A 18 17.23 29.27 -10.65
N PHE A 19 17.21 28.36 -9.67
CA PHE A 19 18.26 28.20 -8.66
C PHE A 19 19.45 27.36 -9.17
N ALA A 20 19.22 26.42 -10.09
CA ALA A 20 20.27 25.55 -10.65
C ALA A 20 21.32 26.30 -11.50
N LEU A 21 21.11 27.59 -11.81
CA LEU A 21 21.94 28.38 -12.73
C LEU A 21 22.88 29.39 -12.04
N ARG A 22 22.97 29.44 -10.70
CA ARG A 22 23.88 30.38 -10.01
C ARG A 22 24.59 29.73 -8.82
N VAL A 23 25.80 29.22 -9.04
CA VAL A 23 26.72 28.86 -7.94
C VAL A 23 28.12 29.38 -8.26
N GLY A 24 28.53 30.44 -7.57
CA GLY A 24 29.86 31.07 -7.66
C GLY A 24 30.46 31.32 -6.27
N ALA A 25 31.66 30.75 -6.07
CA ALA A 25 32.76 30.99 -5.11
C ALA A 25 32.53 31.70 -3.75
N LEU A 26 32.88 31.02 -2.64
CA LEU A 26 34.07 31.23 -1.78
C LEU A 26 34.01 30.41 -0.46
N LEU A 27 35.18 30.24 0.18
CA LEU A 27 35.51 29.65 1.49
C LEU A 27 35.73 28.12 1.55
N THR A 28 36.87 27.73 2.17
CA THR A 28 37.46 26.38 2.21
C THR A 28 38.11 26.10 3.57
N THR A 29 37.54 25.23 4.42
CA THR A 29 38.23 24.47 5.51
C THR A 29 37.34 23.52 6.36
N GLY A 30 36.01 23.53 6.26
CA GLY A 30 35.14 22.92 7.30
C GLY A 30 34.96 21.39 7.26
N CYS A 31 34.94 20.77 6.08
CA CYS A 31 34.36 19.43 5.92
C CYS A 31 35.23 18.25 6.41
N ARG A 32 36.56 18.41 6.46
CA ARG A 32 37.50 17.31 6.78
C ARG A 32 37.47 16.93 8.27
N SER A 33 37.42 17.94 9.14
CA SER A 33 37.43 17.80 10.61
C SER A 33 36.21 17.02 11.14
N PHE A 34 35.02 17.28 10.57
CA PHE A 34 33.79 16.59 10.96
C PHE A 34 33.85 15.07 10.69
N CYS A 35 34.37 14.69 9.52
CA CYS A 35 34.45 13.29 9.09
C CYS A 35 35.43 12.49 9.97
N GLU A 36 36.57 13.08 10.30
CA GLU A 36 37.58 12.47 11.16
C GLU A 36 37.08 12.32 12.61
N THR A 37 36.31 13.29 13.11
CA THR A 37 35.77 13.28 14.48
C THR A 37 34.70 12.21 14.71
N HIS A 38 33.93 11.85 13.69
CA HIS A 38 32.76 10.95 13.84
C HIS A 38 32.96 9.57 13.22
N ALA A 39 34.19 9.23 12.81
CA ALA A 39 34.53 7.95 12.18
C ALA A 39 33.60 7.57 11.01
N LEU A 40 33.05 8.58 10.31
CA LEU A 40 32.16 8.34 9.18
C LEU A 40 32.99 7.82 8.00
N ASN A 41 32.70 6.60 7.55
CA ASN A 41 33.35 6.04 6.36
C ASN A 41 32.84 6.77 5.11
N MET A 42 33.51 7.86 4.78
CA MET A 42 33.13 8.77 3.71
C MET A 42 33.12 8.09 2.34
N THR A 43 34.07 7.20 2.08
CA THR A 43 34.11 6.41 0.85
C THR A 43 32.86 5.55 0.73
N GLN A 44 32.41 4.94 1.83
CA GLN A 44 31.20 4.14 1.87
C GLN A 44 29.94 4.99 1.69
N LEU A 45 29.84 6.16 2.35
CA LEU A 45 28.72 7.09 2.15
C LEU A 45 28.63 7.52 0.68
N LEU A 46 29.74 7.94 0.08
CA LEU A 46 29.79 8.40 -1.30
C LEU A 46 29.44 7.28 -2.29
N GLN A 47 29.99 6.08 -2.10
CA GLN A 47 29.68 4.92 -2.93
C GLN A 47 28.22 4.50 -2.81
N GLN A 48 27.66 4.48 -1.59
CA GLN A 48 26.27 4.11 -1.40
C GLN A 48 25.31 5.21 -1.84
N SER A 49 25.59 6.49 -1.59
CA SER A 49 24.82 7.60 -2.15
C SER A 49 24.77 7.49 -3.67
N ARG A 50 25.91 7.26 -4.33
CA ARG A 50 25.94 7.08 -5.79
C ARG A 50 25.11 5.89 -6.26
N ARG A 51 25.15 4.75 -5.56
CA ARG A 51 24.30 3.58 -5.89
C ARG A 51 22.82 3.85 -5.65
N VAL A 52 22.45 4.52 -4.56
CA VAL A 52 21.06 4.90 -4.26
C VAL A 52 20.51 5.85 -5.31
N LEU A 53 21.33 6.82 -5.72
CA LEU A 53 20.95 7.85 -6.67
C LEU A 53 20.81 7.36 -8.12
N ILE A 54 21.49 6.26 -8.48
CA ILE A 54 21.49 5.73 -9.86
C ILE A 54 20.67 4.43 -9.97
N HIS A 55 20.67 3.59 -8.93
CA HIS A 55 20.15 2.22 -8.96
C HIS A 55 19.35 1.88 -7.69
N GLN A 56 18.38 2.73 -7.32
CA GLN A 56 17.62 2.56 -6.08
C GLN A 56 16.92 1.19 -5.97
N GLU A 57 16.50 0.62 -7.11
CA GLU A 57 15.86 -0.69 -7.25
C GLU A 57 16.82 -1.88 -7.00
N GLU A 58 18.12 -1.68 -7.21
CA GLU A 58 19.13 -2.76 -7.09
C GLU A 58 19.71 -2.89 -5.68
N LEU A 59 19.40 -1.95 -4.78
CA LEU A 59 19.84 -2.00 -3.40
C LEU A 59 19.04 -3.02 -2.62
N GLY A 60 19.74 -4.02 -2.09
CA GLY A 60 19.15 -4.98 -1.16
C GLY A 60 18.64 -4.28 0.11
N HIS A 61 17.65 -4.90 0.76
CA HIS A 61 17.01 -4.37 1.98
C HIS A 61 18.01 -3.92 3.06
N VAL A 62 19.03 -4.74 3.32
CA VAL A 62 20.06 -4.47 4.33
C VAL A 62 20.91 -3.24 3.98
N GLU A 63 21.32 -3.11 2.71
CA GLU A 63 22.11 -1.96 2.24
C GLU A 63 21.30 -0.67 2.38
N ARG A 64 20.02 -0.71 2.01
CA ARG A 64 19.10 0.42 2.15
C ARG A 64 18.94 0.83 3.61
N SER A 65 18.75 -0.11 4.53
CA SER A 65 18.61 0.18 5.96
C SER A 65 19.86 0.83 6.56
N GLN A 66 21.05 0.30 6.28
CA GLN A 66 22.32 0.84 6.78
C GLN A 66 22.58 2.25 6.23
N PHE A 67 22.27 2.46 4.96
CA PHE A 67 22.40 3.75 4.31
C PHE A 67 21.43 4.79 4.89
N MET A 68 20.18 4.41 5.18
CA MET A 68 19.20 5.30 5.81
C MET A 68 19.63 5.76 7.20
N GLU A 69 20.17 4.87 8.04
CA GLU A 69 20.68 5.26 9.35
C GLU A 69 21.77 6.34 9.24
N LEU A 70 22.62 6.25 8.22
CA LEU A 70 23.67 7.21 7.94
C LEU A 70 23.12 8.55 7.44
N VAL A 71 22.13 8.54 6.55
CA VAL A 71 21.43 9.75 6.08
C VAL A 71 20.70 10.45 7.24
N PHE A 72 19.98 9.68 8.06
CA PHE A 72 19.29 10.21 9.23
C PHE A 72 20.26 10.81 10.25
N ALA A 73 21.39 10.17 10.52
CA ALA A 73 22.40 10.71 11.44
C ALA A 73 22.90 12.09 10.97
N VAL A 74 23.18 12.26 9.66
CA VAL A 74 23.63 13.55 9.09
C VAL A 74 22.54 14.63 9.23
N LEU A 75 21.28 14.30 8.96
CA LEU A 75 20.17 15.24 9.00
C LEU A 75 19.75 15.60 10.45
N GLN A 76 19.70 14.60 11.34
CA GLN A 76 19.35 14.78 12.76
C GLN A 76 20.40 15.65 13.47
N HIS A 77 21.69 15.42 13.21
CA HIS A 77 22.77 16.23 13.80
C HIS A 77 22.76 17.70 13.35
N ARG A 78 22.20 18.03 12.18
CA ARG A 78 21.96 19.43 11.80
C ARG A 78 20.82 20.05 12.63
N GLY A 79 19.75 19.29 12.85
CA GLY A 79 18.53 19.78 13.51
C GLY A 79 18.68 19.99 15.02
N GLU A 80 19.31 19.05 15.72
CA GLU A 80 19.34 19.04 17.20
C GLU A 80 20.42 19.95 17.80
N LEU A 81 21.50 20.19 17.06
CA LEU A 81 22.75 20.64 17.68
C LEU A 81 23.16 22.08 17.35
N GLN A 82 22.49 22.78 16.41
CA GLN A 82 22.93 24.10 15.90
C GLN A 82 24.45 24.20 15.67
N LEU A 83 25.10 23.06 15.40
CA LEU A 83 26.56 23.00 15.50
C LEU A 83 27.15 23.58 14.22
N PRO A 84 28.06 24.56 14.31
CA PRO A 84 28.80 25.13 13.18
C PRO A 84 29.78 24.14 12.50
N GLY A 85 29.64 22.83 12.74
CA GLY A 85 30.61 21.80 12.35
C GLY A 85 30.16 20.81 11.28
N VAL A 86 28.88 20.73 10.91
CA VAL A 86 28.46 19.77 9.87
C VAL A 86 28.77 20.32 8.49
N CYS A 87 29.54 19.58 7.68
CA CYS A 87 29.90 19.95 6.32
C CYS A 87 28.65 20.29 5.46
N PRO A 88 28.50 21.51 4.94
CA PRO A 88 27.34 21.88 4.13
C PRO A 88 27.15 20.97 2.92
N CYS A 89 28.23 20.56 2.26
CA CYS A 89 28.18 19.64 1.13
C CYS A 89 27.70 18.22 1.53
N ALA A 90 28.03 17.76 2.73
CA ALA A 90 27.53 16.48 3.25
C ALA A 90 26.02 16.52 3.49
N VAL A 91 25.56 17.64 4.06
CA VAL A 91 24.13 17.85 4.29
C VAL A 91 23.37 17.97 2.96
N LEU A 92 23.93 18.67 1.98
CA LEU A 92 23.36 18.77 0.65
C LEU A 92 23.14 17.38 0.03
N VAL A 93 24.15 16.52 0.10
CA VAL A 93 24.07 15.15 -0.44
C VAL A 93 23.10 14.29 0.35
N ALA A 94 23.16 14.30 1.68
CA ALA A 94 22.23 13.53 2.52
C ALA A 94 20.78 13.98 2.31
N ALA A 95 20.52 15.29 2.23
CA ALA A 95 19.19 15.83 1.99
C ALA A 95 18.70 15.54 0.57
N ALA A 96 19.58 15.59 -0.45
CA ALA A 96 19.22 15.22 -1.81
C ALA A 96 18.89 13.73 -1.95
N VAL A 97 19.66 12.87 -1.27
CA VAL A 97 19.35 11.44 -1.25
C VAL A 97 18.05 11.17 -0.49
N GLN A 98 17.86 11.78 0.68
CA GLN A 98 16.59 11.66 1.41
C GLN A 98 15.43 12.17 0.56
N LEU A 99 15.58 13.27 -0.18
CA LEU A 99 14.54 13.78 -1.06
C LEU A 99 14.26 12.81 -2.22
N GLY A 100 15.29 12.19 -2.81
CA GLY A 100 15.12 11.12 -3.78
C GLY A 100 14.37 9.92 -3.21
N ILE A 101 14.61 9.59 -1.93
CA ILE A 101 13.90 8.52 -1.23
C ILE A 101 12.46 8.90 -0.90
N GLU A 102 12.21 10.12 -0.41
CA GLU A 102 10.84 10.62 -0.18
C GLU A 102 10.07 10.69 -1.49
N ALA A 103 10.71 11.13 -2.58
CA ALA A 103 10.12 11.15 -3.89
C ALA A 103 9.85 9.74 -4.43
N TYR A 104 10.78 8.81 -4.24
CA TYR A 104 10.56 7.40 -4.53
C TYR A 104 9.40 6.84 -3.70
N ASN A 105 9.28 7.22 -2.42
CA ASN A 105 8.16 6.82 -1.57
C ASN A 105 6.85 7.47 -2.02
N ILE A 106 6.87 8.70 -2.50
CA ILE A 106 5.72 9.34 -3.17
C ILE A 106 5.43 8.64 -4.52
N GLU A 107 6.46 8.13 -5.20
CA GLU A 107 6.39 7.43 -6.48
C GLU A 107 6.06 5.93 -6.36
N HIS A 108 6.24 5.30 -5.23
CA HIS A 108 6.06 3.85 -5.11
C HIS A 108 5.22 3.47 -3.90
N GLY A 109 4.99 4.41 -2.98
CA GLY A 109 4.13 4.27 -1.81
C GLY A 109 2.88 5.16 -1.85
N ALA A 110 2.56 5.81 -2.98
CA ALA A 110 1.30 6.56 -3.10
C ALA A 110 0.11 5.63 -2.84
N LEU A 111 -0.51 5.83 -1.67
CA LEU A 111 -1.82 5.40 -1.17
C LEU A 111 -1.70 4.68 0.19
N HIS A 112 -1.15 5.29 1.24
CA HIS A 112 -1.25 4.70 2.58
C HIS A 112 -2.45 5.26 3.33
N THR A 113 -2.52 6.58 3.46
CA THR A 113 -3.70 7.34 3.85
C THR A 113 -3.60 8.76 3.27
N ASN A 114 -4.66 9.58 3.38
CA ASN A 114 -4.58 11.02 3.07
C ASN A 114 -3.52 11.75 3.92
N TYR A 115 -3.12 11.19 5.07
CA TYR A 115 -2.16 11.79 6.00
C TYR A 115 -0.71 11.64 5.52
N ASP A 116 -0.35 10.49 4.97
CA ASP A 116 1.02 10.16 4.53
C ASP A 116 1.48 11.09 3.41
N HIS A 117 0.57 11.49 2.51
CA HIS A 117 0.85 12.51 1.51
C HIS A 117 1.24 13.83 2.17
N VAL A 118 0.45 14.30 3.13
CA VAL A 118 0.72 15.57 3.84
C VAL A 118 2.07 15.51 4.56
N THR A 119 2.36 14.39 5.22
CA THR A 119 3.63 14.17 5.93
C THR A 119 4.82 14.12 4.96
N ALA A 120 4.74 13.33 3.89
CA ALA A 120 5.80 13.21 2.89
C ALA A 120 6.03 14.56 2.15
N PHE A 121 4.97 15.31 1.85
CA PHE A 121 5.10 16.66 1.28
C PHE A 121 5.72 17.64 2.27
N HIS A 122 5.33 17.58 3.55
CA HIS A 122 5.94 18.40 4.59
C HIS A 122 7.44 18.12 4.73
N ARG A 123 7.83 16.83 4.81
CA ARG A 123 9.23 16.39 4.85
C ARG A 123 9.99 16.84 3.60
N SER A 124 9.40 16.69 2.42
CA SER A 124 9.97 17.16 1.15
C SER A 124 10.23 18.67 1.16
N GLY A 125 9.31 19.46 1.72
CA GLY A 125 9.49 20.90 1.89
C GLY A 125 10.62 21.28 2.86
N ILE A 126 10.80 20.53 3.95
CA ILE A 126 11.93 20.69 4.88
C ILE A 126 13.25 20.35 4.17
N LEU A 127 13.28 19.25 3.42
CA LEU A 127 14.46 18.81 2.67
C LEU A 127 14.84 19.82 1.59
N ASP A 128 13.88 20.34 0.82
CA ASP A 128 14.14 21.39 -0.19
C ASP A 128 14.78 22.63 0.44
N ARG A 129 14.24 23.11 1.57
CA ARG A 129 14.85 24.23 2.31
C ARG A 129 16.28 23.90 2.76
N THR A 130 16.46 22.70 3.31
CA THR A 130 17.76 22.19 3.79
C THR A 130 18.80 22.17 2.66
N ILE A 131 18.39 21.74 1.47
CA ILE A 131 19.16 21.73 0.23
C ILE A 131 19.53 23.15 -0.22
N ARG A 132 18.57 24.08 -0.26
CA ARG A 132 18.83 25.48 -0.64
C ARG A 132 19.82 26.18 0.29
N GLU A 133 19.65 26.00 1.60
CA GLU A 133 20.55 26.56 2.61
C GLU A 133 21.96 25.94 2.52
N ALA A 134 22.05 24.61 2.33
CA ALA A 134 23.32 23.91 2.23
C ALA A 134 24.06 24.21 0.92
N SER A 135 23.35 24.39 -0.19
CA SER A 135 23.92 24.73 -1.50
C SER A 135 24.41 26.17 -1.57
N ALA A 136 23.79 27.10 -0.84
CA ALA A 136 24.30 28.48 -0.73
C ALA A 136 25.66 28.57 -0.02
N THR A 137 26.00 27.56 0.79
CA THR A 137 27.24 27.51 1.59
C THR A 137 28.25 26.47 1.09
N CYS A 138 27.82 25.44 0.36
CA CYS A 138 28.69 24.43 -0.24
C CYS A 138 29.41 24.98 -1.48
N SER A 139 30.71 25.22 -1.38
CA SER A 139 31.52 25.68 -2.51
C SER A 139 32.04 24.50 -3.36
N ILE A 140 32.02 24.65 -4.70
CA ILE A 140 32.50 23.63 -5.66
C ILE A 140 33.97 23.23 -5.42
N GLY A 141 34.75 24.12 -4.80
CA GLY A 141 36.14 23.87 -4.41
C GLY A 141 36.31 22.87 -3.26
N GLU A 142 35.47 22.96 -2.21
CA GLU A 142 35.41 21.97 -1.11
C GLU A 142 34.73 20.66 -1.54
N GLY A 143 33.86 20.76 -2.54
CA GLY A 143 33.05 19.69 -3.09
C GLY A 143 33.75 18.71 -4.05
N ARG A 144 35.05 18.87 -4.33
CA ARG A 144 35.76 17.99 -5.32
C ARG A 144 35.67 16.49 -5.00
N TYR A 145 35.42 16.13 -3.76
CA TYR A 145 35.25 14.74 -3.30
C TYR A 145 33.79 14.35 -3.06
N TRP A 146 32.86 15.29 -3.16
CA TRP A 146 31.43 15.07 -2.95
C TRP A 146 30.73 14.99 -4.30
N PRO A 147 29.72 14.13 -4.46
CA PRO A 147 29.05 13.89 -5.74
C PRO A 147 28.00 14.98 -5.95
N ILE A 148 28.36 16.26 -5.79
CA ILE A 148 27.42 17.39 -5.80
C ILE A 148 26.70 17.49 -7.15
N THR A 149 27.42 17.31 -8.25
CA THR A 149 26.83 17.30 -9.59
C THR A 149 25.81 16.17 -9.75
N GLN A 150 26.07 14.99 -9.18
CA GLN A 150 25.14 13.86 -9.18
C GLN A 150 23.96 14.12 -8.24
N ALA A 151 24.20 14.73 -7.07
CA ALA A 151 23.13 15.14 -6.15
C ALA A 151 22.21 16.17 -6.81
N VAL A 152 22.75 17.16 -7.53
CA VAL A 152 21.97 18.14 -8.31
C VAL A 152 21.19 17.46 -9.43
N ASP A 153 21.80 16.53 -10.16
CA ASP A 153 21.14 15.78 -11.23
C ASP A 153 19.96 14.94 -10.69
N VAL A 154 20.14 14.30 -9.54
CA VAL A 154 19.08 13.62 -8.82
C VAL A 154 17.99 14.60 -8.42
N LEU A 155 18.33 15.76 -7.84
CA LEU A 155 17.32 16.74 -7.44
C LEU A 155 16.45 17.17 -8.63
N LEU A 156 17.07 17.41 -9.79
CA LEU A 156 16.36 17.81 -11.00
C LEU A 156 15.50 16.66 -11.57
N THR A 157 16.04 15.45 -11.61
CA THR A 157 15.34 14.24 -12.10
C THR A 157 14.16 13.90 -11.18
N THR A 158 14.39 13.91 -9.88
CA THR A 158 13.40 13.71 -8.83
C THR A 158 12.28 14.76 -8.91
N ALA A 159 12.64 16.04 -9.03
CA ALA A 159 11.65 17.11 -9.16
C ALA A 159 10.77 16.93 -10.41
N ARG A 160 11.37 16.52 -11.54
CA ARG A 160 10.61 16.24 -12.77
C ARG A 160 9.66 15.06 -12.60
N SER A 161 10.15 13.92 -12.09
CA SER A 161 9.33 12.72 -11.83
C SER A 161 8.17 13.03 -10.87
N MET A 162 8.46 13.74 -9.77
CA MET A 162 7.43 14.18 -8.81
C MET A 162 6.35 15.04 -9.47
N MET A 163 6.73 15.98 -10.35
CA MET A 163 5.75 16.84 -11.03
C MET A 163 4.87 16.06 -12.00
N GLU A 164 5.45 15.17 -12.81
CA GLU A 164 4.68 14.30 -13.71
C GLU A 164 3.71 13.41 -12.94
N ARG A 165 4.10 12.93 -11.75
CA ARG A 165 3.23 12.11 -10.90
C ARG A 165 2.18 12.91 -10.15
N LEU A 166 2.52 14.10 -9.64
CA LEU A 166 1.54 15.02 -9.06
C LEU A 166 0.46 15.36 -10.08
N GLN A 167 0.84 15.51 -11.36
CA GLN A 167 -0.13 15.65 -12.44
C GLN A 167 -1.00 14.39 -12.57
N ARG A 168 -0.41 13.19 -12.68
CA ARG A 168 -1.16 11.92 -12.76
C ARG A 168 -2.09 11.68 -11.56
N VAL A 169 -1.65 12.00 -10.35
CA VAL A 169 -2.48 11.91 -9.13
C VAL A 169 -3.56 12.98 -9.15
N GLY A 170 -3.26 14.19 -9.62
CA GLY A 170 -4.25 15.25 -9.82
C GLY A 170 -5.34 14.83 -10.81
N ASP A 171 -4.94 14.23 -11.93
CA ASP A 171 -5.84 13.67 -12.94
C ASP A 171 -6.66 12.51 -12.35
N TRP A 172 -6.01 11.58 -11.61
CA TRP A 172 -6.68 10.48 -10.93
C TRP A 172 -7.70 10.99 -9.91
N VAL A 173 -7.33 11.90 -9.00
CA VAL A 173 -8.24 12.50 -8.01
C VAL A 173 -9.41 13.22 -8.69
N ALA A 174 -9.15 13.95 -9.79
CA ALA A 174 -10.19 14.62 -10.55
C ALA A 174 -11.21 13.62 -11.13
N THR A 175 -10.76 12.44 -11.57
CA THR A 175 -11.63 11.34 -11.99
C THR A 175 -12.16 10.49 -10.82
N PHE A 176 -11.56 10.59 -9.64
CA PHE A 176 -11.88 9.73 -8.51
C PHE A 176 -13.20 10.15 -7.84
N GLN A 177 -13.56 11.44 -7.89
CA GLN A 177 -14.72 12.01 -7.19
C GLN A 177 -16.09 11.57 -7.70
N GLU A 178 -16.16 10.89 -8.85
CA GLU A 178 -17.35 10.14 -9.24
C GLU A 178 -17.15 8.68 -8.83
N GLU A 179 -17.69 8.31 -7.66
CA GLU A 179 -17.85 6.90 -7.28
C GLU A 179 -18.88 6.27 -8.21
N SER A 180 -18.40 5.68 -9.30
CA SER A 180 -19.24 4.80 -10.11
C SER A 180 -19.48 3.53 -9.31
N THR A 181 -20.72 3.27 -8.94
CA THR A 181 -21.12 1.97 -8.44
C THR A 181 -20.93 0.94 -9.57
N ILE A 182 -20.00 0.00 -9.38
CA ILE A 182 -19.79 -1.06 -10.37
C ILE A 182 -21.02 -1.97 -10.43
N THR A 183 -21.35 -2.52 -11.60
CA THR A 183 -22.46 -3.48 -11.72
C THR A 183 -22.00 -4.90 -11.34
N ASP A 184 -22.96 -5.81 -11.19
CA ASP A 184 -22.65 -7.24 -10.96
C ASP A 184 -21.83 -7.82 -12.12
N GLU A 185 -22.16 -7.48 -13.37
CA GLU A 185 -21.46 -7.92 -14.57
C GLU A 185 -20.02 -7.44 -14.58
N GLN A 186 -19.78 -6.18 -14.21
CA GLN A 186 -18.45 -5.59 -14.15
C GLN A 186 -17.58 -6.23 -13.06
N HIS A 187 -18.17 -6.54 -11.90
CA HIS A 187 -17.49 -7.27 -10.84
C HIS A 187 -17.18 -8.73 -11.24
N ILE A 188 -18.10 -9.40 -11.93
CA ILE A 188 -17.89 -10.76 -12.46
C ILE A 188 -16.77 -10.75 -13.52
N GLU A 189 -16.76 -9.78 -14.43
CA GLU A 189 -15.72 -9.62 -15.44
C GLU A 189 -14.35 -9.36 -14.80
N ALA A 190 -14.29 -8.52 -13.77
CA ALA A 190 -13.05 -8.27 -13.04
C ALA A 190 -12.51 -9.53 -12.34
N LEU A 191 -13.39 -10.36 -11.76
CA LEU A 191 -13.01 -11.68 -11.24
C LEU A 191 -12.58 -12.65 -12.36
N ALA A 192 -13.15 -12.56 -13.56
CA ALA A 192 -12.74 -13.35 -14.71
C ALA A 192 -11.33 -12.98 -15.19
N ASP A 193 -11.03 -11.67 -15.24
CA ASP A 193 -9.70 -11.16 -15.55
C ASP A 193 -8.68 -11.61 -14.52
N ALA A 194 -9.00 -11.46 -13.23
CA ALA A 194 -8.19 -11.96 -12.13
C ALA A 194 -7.89 -13.46 -12.31
N ALA A 195 -8.92 -14.29 -12.48
CA ALA A 195 -8.78 -15.74 -12.69
C ALA A 195 -7.83 -16.04 -13.85
N ALA A 196 -8.08 -15.43 -15.02
CA ALA A 196 -7.27 -15.69 -16.20
C ALA A 196 -5.80 -15.28 -16.03
N VAL A 197 -5.53 -14.16 -15.35
CA VAL A 197 -4.17 -13.70 -15.09
C VAL A 197 -3.48 -14.62 -14.07
N PHE A 198 -4.07 -14.84 -12.90
CA PHE A 198 -3.41 -15.62 -11.83
C PHE A 198 -3.25 -17.09 -12.17
N ASP A 199 -4.25 -17.70 -12.83
CA ASP A 199 -4.15 -19.09 -13.26
C ASP A 199 -3.04 -19.26 -14.31
N SER A 200 -2.88 -18.29 -15.23
CA SER A 200 -1.80 -18.30 -16.22
C SER A 200 -0.39 -18.08 -15.64
N GLU A 201 -0.31 -17.48 -14.45
CA GLU A 201 0.93 -17.29 -13.68
C GLU A 201 1.17 -18.43 -12.68
N GLY A 202 0.25 -19.40 -12.59
CA GLY A 202 0.32 -20.50 -11.63
C GLY A 202 0.23 -20.02 -10.17
N LEU A 203 -0.48 -18.92 -9.93
CA LEU A 203 -0.63 -18.31 -8.61
C LEU A 203 -1.90 -18.83 -7.92
N GLU A 204 -1.76 -19.33 -6.69
CA GLU A 204 -2.91 -19.67 -5.86
C GLU A 204 -3.57 -18.37 -5.37
N TRP A 205 -4.86 -18.18 -5.64
CA TRP A 205 -5.60 -16.98 -5.26
C TRP A 205 -6.99 -17.30 -4.73
N TRP A 206 -7.61 -16.34 -4.03
CA TRP A 206 -9.00 -16.44 -3.57
C TRP A 206 -9.57 -15.03 -3.25
N PRO A 207 -10.89 -14.79 -3.43
CA PRO A 207 -11.55 -13.54 -3.04
C PRO A 207 -11.52 -13.34 -1.52
N CYS A 208 -11.30 -12.12 -1.03
CA CYS A 208 -11.28 -11.82 0.40
C CYS A 208 -12.22 -10.66 0.77
N ARG A 209 -12.30 -10.29 2.06
CA ARG A 209 -13.02 -9.11 2.56
C ARG A 209 -14.46 -8.98 2.00
N GLY A 210 -14.86 -7.80 1.51
CA GLY A 210 -16.21 -7.51 1.00
C GLY A 210 -16.59 -8.45 -0.13
N THR A 211 -15.65 -8.72 -1.03
CA THR A 211 -15.86 -9.57 -2.20
C THR A 211 -16.18 -10.99 -1.76
N LEU A 212 -15.46 -11.53 -0.79
CA LEU A 212 -15.76 -12.86 -0.23
C LEU A 212 -17.12 -12.89 0.47
N ILE A 213 -17.48 -11.86 1.24
CA ILE A 213 -18.82 -11.76 1.85
C ILE A 213 -19.89 -11.78 0.76
N ALA A 214 -19.70 -11.03 -0.33
CA ALA A 214 -20.65 -10.94 -1.43
C ALA A 214 -20.88 -12.31 -2.09
N LEU A 215 -19.79 -13.02 -2.40
CA LEU A 215 -19.89 -14.34 -3.05
C LEU A 215 -20.51 -15.41 -2.13
N LEU A 216 -20.19 -15.40 -0.83
CA LEU A 216 -20.79 -16.33 0.13
C LEU A 216 -22.27 -16.05 0.39
N ARG A 217 -22.68 -14.77 0.34
CA ARG A 217 -24.05 -14.34 0.64
C ARG A 217 -24.96 -14.45 -0.58
N HIS A 218 -24.48 -14.01 -1.74
CA HIS A 218 -25.28 -13.85 -2.94
C HIS A 218 -24.83 -14.70 -4.13
N GLY A 219 -23.63 -15.26 -4.09
CA GLY A 219 -23.00 -15.88 -5.25
C GLY A 219 -22.63 -14.85 -6.33
N LYS A 220 -22.64 -13.55 -6.01
CA LYS A 220 -22.29 -12.39 -6.85
C LYS A 220 -22.20 -11.14 -5.96
N ARG A 221 -21.92 -9.98 -6.54
CA ARG A 221 -21.67 -8.73 -5.78
C ARG A 221 -22.89 -8.22 -4.99
N SER A 222 -24.08 -8.30 -5.58
CA SER A 222 -25.31 -7.80 -4.96
C SER A 222 -26.47 -8.80 -5.04
N GLY A 223 -27.51 -8.60 -4.22
CA GLY A 223 -28.69 -9.44 -4.21
C GLY A 223 -29.96 -8.70 -3.82
N LEU A 224 -31.06 -8.96 -4.53
CA LEU A 224 -32.36 -8.42 -4.19
C LEU A 224 -32.85 -9.00 -2.85
N LEU A 225 -33.43 -8.14 -2.04
CA LEU A 225 -34.14 -8.44 -0.80
C LEU A 225 -35.64 -8.16 -1.00
N SER A 226 -36.43 -8.18 0.07
CA SER A 226 -37.86 -7.93 -0.03
C SER A 226 -38.16 -6.49 -0.48
N LYS A 227 -39.33 -6.27 -1.07
CA LYS A 227 -39.81 -4.95 -1.51
C LYS A 227 -38.87 -4.21 -2.48
N GLY A 228 -38.01 -4.94 -3.21
CA GLY A 228 -37.08 -4.36 -4.18
C GLY A 228 -35.84 -3.72 -3.57
N LYS A 229 -35.60 -3.88 -2.25
CA LYS A 229 -34.34 -3.53 -1.60
C LYS A 229 -33.18 -4.28 -2.28
N LEU A 230 -32.03 -3.63 -2.42
CA LEU A 230 -30.83 -4.24 -3.00
C LEU A 230 -29.71 -4.21 -1.96
N ASP A 231 -29.19 -5.37 -1.57
CA ASP A 231 -27.97 -5.47 -0.75
C ASP A 231 -26.76 -5.51 -1.68
N VAL A 232 -26.03 -4.39 -1.74
CA VAL A 232 -24.79 -4.23 -2.50
C VAL A 232 -23.61 -4.42 -1.56
N VAL A 233 -22.94 -5.57 -1.60
CA VAL A 233 -21.94 -5.92 -0.58
C VAL A 233 -20.58 -5.28 -0.82
N ASP A 234 -20.21 -5.04 -2.07
CA ASP A 234 -18.90 -4.49 -2.42
C ASP A 234 -18.93 -3.56 -3.65
N HIS A 235 -17.96 -2.65 -3.70
CA HIS A 235 -17.82 -1.64 -4.77
C HIS A 235 -16.50 -1.76 -5.53
N ASP A 236 -15.59 -2.60 -5.06
CA ASP A 236 -14.34 -3.00 -5.68
C ASP A 236 -14.22 -4.54 -5.67
N VAL A 237 -13.05 -5.05 -6.07
CA VAL A 237 -12.73 -6.48 -6.05
C VAL A 237 -11.49 -6.69 -5.19
N ASP A 238 -11.68 -7.32 -4.02
CA ASP A 238 -10.65 -7.69 -3.06
C ASP A 238 -10.24 -9.17 -3.27
N ILE A 239 -8.96 -9.42 -3.51
CA ILE A 239 -8.41 -10.79 -3.62
C ILE A 239 -7.12 -10.97 -2.80
N MET A 240 -6.84 -12.22 -2.44
CA MET A 240 -5.59 -12.67 -1.86
C MET A 240 -4.83 -13.57 -2.83
N VAL A 241 -3.53 -13.34 -2.98
CA VAL A 241 -2.62 -14.13 -3.82
C VAL A 241 -1.49 -14.73 -2.99
N CYS A 242 -1.27 -16.04 -3.10
CA CYS A 242 -0.14 -16.72 -2.49
C CYS A 242 1.12 -16.46 -3.32
N VAL A 243 2.17 -15.98 -2.67
CA VAL A 243 3.49 -15.79 -3.28
C VAL A 243 4.52 -16.58 -2.49
N SER A 244 5.57 -17.06 -3.16
CA SER A 244 6.58 -17.91 -2.50
C SER A 244 7.55 -17.08 -1.64
N SER A 245 7.87 -15.86 -2.06
CA SER A 245 8.70 -14.91 -1.31
C SER A 245 8.42 -13.47 -1.75
N HIS A 246 8.97 -12.50 -1.01
CA HIS A 246 8.88 -11.09 -1.40
C HIS A 246 9.63 -10.81 -2.71
N GLU A 247 10.82 -11.35 -2.87
CA GLU A 247 11.67 -11.17 -4.04
C GLU A 247 11.04 -11.78 -5.29
N GLN A 248 10.37 -12.93 -5.14
CA GLN A 248 9.64 -13.54 -6.24
C GLN A 248 8.41 -12.72 -6.60
N TRP A 249 7.67 -12.19 -5.62
CA TRP A 249 6.54 -11.30 -5.89
C TRP A 249 6.95 -10.06 -6.67
N ALA A 250 8.05 -9.40 -6.30
CA ALA A 250 8.55 -8.23 -7.02
C ALA A 250 8.76 -8.50 -8.53
N LYS A 251 9.22 -9.71 -8.88
CA LYS A 251 9.40 -10.15 -10.28
C LYS A 251 8.07 -10.53 -10.95
N GLN A 252 7.25 -11.33 -10.28
CA GLN A 252 5.98 -11.82 -10.81
C GLN A 252 4.95 -10.70 -10.99
N ARG A 253 4.96 -9.70 -10.10
CA ARG A 253 4.06 -8.54 -10.11
C ARG A 253 4.11 -7.80 -11.44
N LEU A 254 5.29 -7.64 -12.04
CA LEU A 254 5.44 -6.98 -13.35
C LEU A 254 4.77 -7.79 -14.48
N SER A 255 4.81 -9.13 -14.40
CA SER A 255 4.09 -10.00 -15.36
C SER A 255 2.58 -9.89 -15.17
N VAL A 256 2.11 -9.96 -13.93
CA VAL A 256 0.69 -9.77 -13.55
C VAL A 256 0.19 -8.41 -14.03
N GLU A 257 0.94 -7.35 -13.77
CA GLU A 257 0.62 -5.98 -14.20
C GLU A 257 0.45 -5.91 -15.71
N LYS A 258 1.43 -6.41 -16.46
CA LYS A 258 1.38 -6.40 -17.92
C LYS A 258 0.15 -7.14 -18.46
N LYS A 259 -0.15 -8.33 -17.91
CA LYS A 259 -1.31 -9.12 -18.33
C LYS A 259 -2.65 -8.48 -17.97
N LEU A 260 -2.72 -7.79 -16.83
CA LEU A 260 -3.87 -6.96 -16.47
C LEU A 260 -3.98 -5.76 -17.44
N GLN A 261 -2.87 -5.11 -17.80
CA GLN A 261 -2.87 -4.01 -18.76
C GLN A 261 -3.37 -4.43 -20.15
N GLU A 262 -2.99 -5.62 -20.61
CA GLU A 262 -3.51 -6.23 -21.85
C GLU A 262 -5.03 -6.45 -21.81
N ARG A 263 -5.63 -6.49 -20.62
CA ARG A 263 -7.08 -6.61 -20.36
C ARG A 263 -7.74 -5.27 -20.04
N GLY A 264 -7.05 -4.16 -20.27
CA GLY A 264 -7.59 -2.81 -20.09
C GLY A 264 -7.45 -2.24 -18.67
N TRP A 265 -6.82 -2.95 -17.75
CA TRP A 265 -6.45 -2.40 -16.45
C TRP A 265 -5.31 -1.38 -16.58
N ARG A 266 -5.30 -0.38 -15.72
CA ARG A 266 -4.36 0.75 -15.73
C ARG A 266 -4.05 1.18 -14.31
N ASN A 267 -3.09 2.09 -14.18
CA ASN A 267 -2.69 2.68 -12.90
C ASN A 267 -2.45 1.60 -11.83
N CYS A 268 -1.67 0.58 -12.19
CA CYS A 268 -1.29 -0.45 -11.25
C CYS A 268 -0.13 0.05 -10.38
N PHE A 269 -0.22 -0.09 -9.07
CA PHE A 269 0.86 0.32 -8.16
C PHE A 269 0.85 -0.49 -6.86
N GLU A 270 2.05 -0.61 -6.30
CA GLU A 270 2.31 -1.32 -5.05
C GLU A 270 1.88 -0.47 -3.85
N ARG A 271 1.38 -1.13 -2.81
CA ARG A 271 1.02 -0.56 -1.52
C ARG A 271 1.52 -1.48 -0.41
N TYR A 272 1.48 -0.98 0.81
CA TYR A 272 1.90 -1.70 2.00
C TYR A 272 0.74 -1.68 2.99
N SER A 273 0.42 -2.84 3.54
CA SER A 273 -0.59 -2.98 4.59
C SER A 273 -0.04 -2.70 6.00
N ALA A 274 1.22 -2.25 6.13
CA ALA A 274 1.77 -1.81 7.41
C ALA A 274 1.21 -0.42 7.77
N SER A 275 0.84 -0.23 9.04
CA SER A 275 0.34 1.06 9.54
C SER A 275 1.51 1.98 9.90
N GLU A 276 1.55 3.21 9.36
CA GLU A 276 2.63 4.19 9.61
C GLU A 276 2.69 4.64 11.09
N SER A 277 1.65 4.38 11.89
CA SER A 277 1.49 4.89 13.25
C SER A 277 2.47 4.35 14.29
N TYR A 278 3.48 3.59 13.89
CA TYR A 278 4.60 3.24 14.75
C TYR A 278 5.82 4.03 14.30
N GLU A 279 6.24 5.00 15.11
CA GLU A 279 7.49 5.79 15.05
C GLU A 279 8.79 4.95 14.94
N GLY A 280 8.69 3.64 14.72
CA GLY A 280 9.79 2.70 14.70
C GLY A 280 10.27 2.41 13.28
N ARG A 281 11.59 2.28 13.14
CA ARG A 281 12.35 1.74 11.98
C ARG A 281 11.77 0.45 11.36
N GLN A 282 10.77 -0.17 11.99
CA GLN A 282 10.04 -1.37 11.58
C GLN A 282 9.36 -1.22 10.23
N TYR A 283 8.84 -0.03 9.89
CA TYR A 283 8.20 0.22 8.60
C TYR A 283 9.14 -0.04 7.42
N HIS A 284 10.43 0.25 7.56
CA HIS A 284 11.42 -0.04 6.52
C HIS A 284 11.56 -1.55 6.24
N PHE A 285 11.11 -2.43 7.13
CA PHE A 285 11.09 -3.88 6.95
C PHE A 285 9.77 -4.40 6.37
N ALA A 286 8.77 -3.54 6.16
CA ALA A 286 7.52 -3.93 5.52
C ALA A 286 7.78 -4.23 4.04
N ARG A 287 7.19 -5.33 3.56
CA ARG A 287 7.18 -5.65 2.13
C ARG A 287 5.96 -5.03 1.46
N GLY A 288 6.05 -4.72 0.18
CA GLY A 288 4.88 -4.37 -0.61
C GLY A 288 4.01 -5.61 -0.77
N ASP A 289 2.99 -5.72 0.08
CA ASP A 289 2.09 -6.87 0.13
C ASP A 289 0.72 -6.57 -0.45
N LEU A 290 0.47 -5.34 -0.87
CA LEU A 290 -0.73 -4.91 -1.57
C LEU A 290 -0.36 -4.42 -2.98
N PHE A 291 -1.23 -4.65 -3.94
CA PHE A 291 -1.07 -4.21 -5.31
C PHE A 291 -2.44 -3.82 -5.85
N LEU A 292 -2.61 -2.56 -6.22
CA LEU A 292 -3.88 -1.99 -6.63
C LEU A 292 -3.84 -1.70 -8.12
N CYS A 293 -4.87 -2.11 -8.86
CA CYS A 293 -5.05 -1.77 -10.27
C CYS A 293 -6.44 -1.18 -10.49
N THR A 294 -6.58 -0.26 -11.45
CA THR A 294 -7.87 0.35 -11.79
C THR A 294 -8.19 0.21 -13.27
N ARG A 295 -9.43 -0.10 -13.61
CA ARG A 295 -9.97 0.08 -14.96
C ARG A 295 -10.74 1.41 -14.97
N ALA A 296 -10.77 2.12 -16.10
CA ALA A 296 -11.41 3.45 -16.17
C ALA A 296 -12.81 3.43 -16.82
N ASP A 297 -13.05 2.48 -17.74
CA ASP A 297 -14.30 2.35 -18.46
C ASP A 297 -14.69 0.87 -18.57
N PRO A 298 -15.57 0.37 -17.68
CA PRO A 298 -16.10 1.05 -16.49
C PRO A 298 -15.03 1.19 -15.40
N LYS A 299 -15.23 2.13 -14.48
CA LYS A 299 -14.30 2.35 -13.38
C LYS A 299 -14.46 1.25 -12.33
N VAL A 300 -13.46 0.37 -12.25
CA VAL A 300 -13.40 -0.79 -11.33
C VAL A 300 -12.03 -0.82 -10.67
N THR A 301 -11.98 -1.09 -9.37
CA THR A 301 -10.73 -1.28 -8.63
C THR A 301 -10.53 -2.75 -8.31
N LEU A 302 -9.30 -3.24 -8.51
CA LEU A 302 -8.85 -4.57 -8.12
C LEU A 302 -7.75 -4.44 -7.08
N ASP A 303 -8.07 -4.82 -5.85
CA ASP A 303 -7.21 -4.80 -4.68
C ASP A 303 -6.61 -6.19 -4.47
N ILE A 304 -5.31 -6.32 -4.76
CA ILE A 304 -4.57 -7.57 -4.71
C ILE A 304 -3.71 -7.56 -3.46
N ALA A 305 -4.15 -8.24 -2.42
CA ALA A 305 -3.32 -8.52 -1.26
C ALA A 305 -2.53 -9.82 -1.45
N THR A 306 -1.36 -9.92 -0.85
CA THR A 306 -0.49 -11.10 -0.98
C THR A 306 -0.19 -11.73 0.38
N TYR A 307 0.03 -13.05 0.38
CA TYR A 307 0.49 -13.79 1.55
C TYR A 307 1.58 -14.79 1.19
N ILE A 308 2.40 -15.12 2.17
CA ILE A 308 3.45 -16.15 2.08
C ILE A 308 3.09 -17.27 3.06
N VAL A 309 3.40 -18.51 2.66
CA VAL A 309 3.23 -19.70 3.49
C VAL A 309 4.56 -20.10 4.13
N ASP A 310 4.58 -20.27 5.45
CA ASP A 310 5.72 -20.74 6.24
C ASP A 310 5.25 -21.87 7.17
N GLY A 311 5.37 -23.10 6.69
CA GLY A 311 4.84 -24.29 7.38
C GLY A 311 3.30 -24.25 7.51
N PRO A 312 2.73 -24.34 8.72
CA PRO A 312 1.28 -24.38 8.93
C PRO A 312 0.61 -23.00 8.93
N ILE A 313 1.37 -21.91 8.73
CA ILE A 313 0.88 -20.54 8.80
C ILE A 313 1.04 -19.80 7.46
N ALA A 314 0.07 -18.96 7.16
CA ALA A 314 0.12 -17.90 6.17
C ALA A 314 0.31 -16.55 6.88
N TYR A 315 1.10 -15.66 6.29
CA TYR A 315 1.29 -14.30 6.79
C TYR A 315 1.33 -13.27 5.65
N ALA A 316 0.88 -12.06 5.93
CA ALA A 316 1.01 -10.93 5.02
C ALA A 316 2.35 -10.21 5.23
N GLN A 317 2.75 -9.98 6.48
CA GLN A 317 3.98 -9.29 6.86
C GLN A 317 4.81 -10.15 7.83
N LYS A 318 6.14 -10.09 7.70
CA LYS A 318 7.11 -10.74 8.61
C LYS A 318 8.36 -9.88 8.68
N TYR A 319 8.67 -9.36 9.86
CA TYR A 319 9.82 -8.50 10.06
C TYR A 319 10.96 -9.32 10.65
N CYS A 320 12.15 -9.21 10.08
CA CYS A 320 13.33 -9.93 10.53
C CYS A 320 14.45 -8.92 10.81
N LEU A 321 14.91 -8.87 12.06
CA LEU A 321 16.07 -8.05 12.40
C LEU A 321 17.36 -8.83 12.14
N PRO A 322 18.38 -8.20 11.53
CA PRO A 322 19.70 -8.80 11.44
C PRO A 322 20.22 -9.08 12.85
N SER A 323 20.67 -10.31 13.10
CA SER A 323 21.33 -10.65 14.36
C SER A 323 22.75 -10.10 14.32
N PRO A 324 23.20 -9.31 15.32
CA PRO A 324 24.57 -8.82 15.40
C PRO A 324 25.59 -9.97 15.56
N HIS A 325 25.13 -11.14 15.98
CA HIS A 325 25.93 -12.37 16.02
C HIS A 325 25.48 -13.28 14.87
N SER A 326 26.32 -13.38 13.84
CA SER A 326 26.09 -14.16 12.61
C SER A 326 25.81 -15.65 12.83
N ALA A 327 26.11 -16.18 14.02
CA ALA A 327 25.80 -17.55 14.41
C ALA A 327 24.33 -17.79 14.82
N LEU A 328 23.56 -16.74 15.14
CA LEU A 328 22.17 -16.86 15.54
C LEU A 328 21.24 -16.52 14.37
N ARG A 329 20.19 -17.35 14.19
CA ARG A 329 19.17 -17.13 13.17
C ARG A 329 18.52 -15.73 13.34
N PRO A 330 18.18 -15.03 12.24
CA PRO A 330 17.49 -13.74 12.32
C PRO A 330 16.26 -13.83 13.23
N ARG A 331 16.09 -12.84 14.12
CA ARG A 331 14.90 -12.78 14.97
C ARG A 331 13.76 -12.22 14.13
N CYS A 332 12.89 -13.11 13.67
CA CYS A 332 11.71 -12.74 12.91
C CYS A 332 10.46 -12.72 13.78
N TRP A 333 9.53 -11.80 13.52
CA TRP A 333 8.20 -11.78 14.12
C TRP A 333 7.13 -11.40 13.09
N PHE A 334 5.89 -11.73 13.43
CA PHE A 334 4.71 -11.34 12.67
C PHE A 334 4.07 -10.14 13.40
N PRO A 335 3.97 -8.97 12.76
CA PRO A 335 3.33 -7.82 13.39
C PRO A 335 1.84 -8.12 13.62
N GLN A 336 1.33 -7.80 14.82
CA GLN A 336 -0.05 -8.16 15.18
C GLN A 336 -1.07 -7.21 14.53
N ASN A 337 -0.68 -5.96 14.34
CA ASN A 337 -1.57 -4.88 13.88
C ASN A 337 -1.26 -4.39 12.45
N ASP A 338 -0.30 -5.03 11.78
CA ASP A 338 0.03 -4.76 10.37
C ASP A 338 -0.32 -5.99 9.52
N GLY A 339 -0.39 -5.81 8.20
CA GLY A 339 -0.75 -6.90 7.31
C GLY A 339 -2.19 -6.82 6.83
N THR A 340 -2.53 -7.67 5.86
CA THR A 340 -3.94 -7.99 5.58
C THR A 340 -4.54 -8.86 6.68
N PHE A 341 -3.75 -9.62 7.44
CA PHE A 341 -4.23 -10.57 8.48
C PHE A 341 -4.35 -9.99 9.91
N ARG A 342 -4.68 -8.71 10.04
CA ARG A 342 -4.72 -7.99 11.34
C ARG A 342 -5.66 -8.63 12.36
N GLY A 343 -6.83 -9.10 11.94
CA GLY A 343 -7.81 -9.73 12.84
C GLY A 343 -7.35 -11.07 13.43
N SER A 344 -6.25 -11.62 12.91
CA SER A 344 -5.60 -12.86 13.40
C SER A 344 -4.18 -12.64 13.90
N ARG A 345 -3.85 -11.42 14.36
CA ARG A 345 -2.50 -11.06 14.85
C ARG A 345 -1.40 -11.36 13.81
N GLY A 346 -1.70 -11.10 12.54
CA GLY A 346 -0.78 -11.27 11.42
C GLY A 346 -0.61 -12.70 10.91
N ARG A 347 -1.41 -13.67 11.39
CA ARG A 347 -1.24 -15.10 11.07
C ARG A 347 -2.56 -15.81 10.77
N LEU A 348 -2.64 -16.47 9.63
CA LEU A 348 -3.77 -17.33 9.27
C LEU A 348 -3.30 -18.79 9.16
N ARG A 349 -4.09 -19.75 9.62
CA ARG A 349 -3.73 -21.18 9.46
C ARG A 349 -3.91 -21.59 8.01
N ILE A 350 -2.97 -22.35 7.47
CA ILE A 350 -3.08 -22.86 6.09
C ILE A 350 -4.28 -23.80 5.93
N SER A 351 -4.70 -24.50 6.99
CA SER A 351 -5.91 -25.32 6.98
C SER A 351 -7.19 -24.52 6.74
N ALA A 352 -7.22 -23.22 7.08
CA ALA A 352 -8.38 -22.36 6.80
C ALA A 352 -8.47 -21.98 5.31
N ILE A 353 -7.35 -22.05 4.59
CA ILE A 353 -7.27 -21.74 3.15
C ILE A 353 -7.39 -23.03 2.33
N ARG A 354 -6.62 -24.06 2.66
CA ARG A 354 -6.39 -25.24 1.82
C ARG A 354 -7.10 -26.53 2.30
N PRO A 355 -7.52 -27.41 1.38
CA PRO A 355 -7.62 -27.16 -0.06
C PRO A 355 -8.69 -26.10 -0.34
N LEU A 356 -8.47 -25.31 -1.41
CA LEU A 356 -9.46 -24.35 -1.87
C LEU A 356 -10.74 -25.10 -2.31
N LYS A 357 -11.87 -24.49 -1.98
CA LYS A 357 -13.20 -24.88 -2.45
C LYS A 357 -13.65 -23.94 -3.57
N ARG A 358 -14.94 -23.91 -3.86
CA ARG A 358 -15.55 -23.11 -4.92
C ARG A 358 -16.52 -22.08 -4.35
N CYS A 359 -16.43 -20.86 -4.83
CA CYS A 359 -17.35 -19.76 -4.58
C CYS A 359 -18.06 -19.46 -5.91
N LYS A 360 -19.36 -19.16 -5.87
CA LYS A 360 -20.11 -18.75 -7.07
C LYS A 360 -19.90 -17.25 -7.30
N ALA A 361 -19.66 -16.84 -8.54
CA ALA A 361 -19.57 -15.44 -8.97
C ALA A 361 -20.38 -15.24 -10.26
N GLY A 362 -21.70 -15.11 -10.11
CA GLY A 362 -22.67 -15.15 -11.20
C GLY A 362 -22.63 -16.49 -11.92
N HIS A 363 -22.14 -16.48 -13.15
CA HIS A 363 -21.94 -17.68 -13.96
C HIS A 363 -20.53 -18.27 -13.83
N LEU A 364 -19.63 -17.60 -13.11
CA LEU A 364 -18.26 -18.06 -12.88
C LEU A 364 -18.16 -18.87 -11.59
N SER A 365 -17.17 -19.77 -11.57
CA SER A 365 -16.76 -20.51 -10.38
C SER A 365 -15.33 -20.10 -10.06
N VAL A 366 -15.12 -19.43 -8.93
CA VAL A 366 -13.81 -18.95 -8.48
C VAL A 366 -13.29 -19.76 -7.28
N PRO A 367 -11.97 -19.84 -7.06
CA PRO A 367 -11.42 -20.45 -5.86
C PRO A 367 -11.95 -19.76 -4.60
N CYS A 368 -12.10 -20.52 -3.53
CA CYS A 368 -12.72 -20.07 -2.30
C CYS A 368 -11.99 -20.70 -1.11
N PRO A 369 -11.68 -19.95 -0.03
CA PRO A 369 -11.01 -20.53 1.12
C PRO A 369 -11.82 -21.67 1.74
N ARG A 370 -11.14 -22.67 2.31
CA ARG A 370 -11.79 -23.83 2.94
C ARG A 370 -12.73 -23.44 4.09
N GLU A 371 -12.30 -22.48 4.90
CA GLU A 371 -12.99 -21.97 6.08
C GLU A 371 -13.18 -20.45 5.95
N PRO A 372 -14.16 -20.00 5.14
CA PRO A 372 -14.28 -18.60 4.77
C PRO A 372 -14.42 -17.64 5.97
N LEU A 373 -15.13 -18.05 7.04
CA LEU A 373 -15.26 -17.23 8.24
C LEU A 373 -13.95 -17.04 9.00
N GLU A 374 -13.10 -18.06 9.11
CA GLU A 374 -11.77 -17.90 9.72
C GLU A 374 -10.93 -16.93 8.88
N THR A 375 -11.02 -17.02 7.55
CA THR A 375 -10.30 -16.09 6.66
C THR A 375 -10.84 -14.66 6.75
N LEU A 376 -12.16 -14.46 6.83
CA LEU A 376 -12.76 -13.13 7.02
C LEU A 376 -12.34 -12.51 8.35
N ARG A 377 -12.38 -13.29 9.43
CA ARG A 377 -11.88 -12.89 10.77
C ARG A 377 -10.41 -12.52 10.74
N ALA A 378 -9.59 -13.19 9.94
CA ALA A 378 -8.20 -12.82 9.78
C ALA A 378 -8.05 -11.51 9.00
N THR A 379 -8.82 -11.33 7.91
CA THR A 379 -8.62 -10.24 6.95
C THR A 379 -9.29 -8.91 7.29
N MET A 380 -10.26 -8.92 8.21
CA MET A 380 -11.08 -7.75 8.54
C MET A 380 -10.91 -7.38 10.02
N ASN A 381 -10.91 -6.08 10.31
CA ASN A 381 -10.91 -5.56 11.67
C ASN A 381 -12.34 -5.39 12.21
N VAL A 382 -13.22 -6.35 11.93
CA VAL A 382 -14.62 -6.32 12.36
C VAL A 382 -14.79 -7.29 13.52
N ASN A 383 -15.44 -6.81 14.57
CA ASN A 383 -15.73 -7.63 15.73
C ASN A 383 -16.92 -8.55 15.44
N PHE A 384 -16.65 -9.69 14.80
CA PHE A 384 -17.65 -10.73 14.48
C PHE A 384 -18.30 -11.39 15.71
N THR A 385 -17.99 -10.96 16.95
CA THR A 385 -18.61 -11.50 18.16
C THR A 385 -19.96 -10.86 18.48
N GLY A 386 -20.22 -9.65 17.96
CA GLY A 386 -21.48 -8.92 18.17
C GLY A 386 -22.45 -8.98 16.98
N SER A 387 -21.93 -8.95 15.74
CA SER A 387 -22.75 -8.91 14.53
C SER A 387 -22.69 -10.21 13.73
N CYS A 388 -23.84 -10.58 13.16
CA CYS A 388 -23.99 -11.76 12.33
C CYS A 388 -23.41 -11.49 10.94
N VAL A 389 -22.19 -11.98 10.64
CA VAL A 389 -21.52 -11.77 9.33
C VAL A 389 -22.38 -12.11 8.10
N ALA A 390 -23.30 -13.06 8.28
CA ALA A 390 -24.21 -13.50 7.24
C ALA A 390 -25.23 -12.41 6.87
N LEU A 391 -25.50 -11.48 7.78
CA LEU A 391 -26.41 -10.36 7.60
C LEU A 391 -25.61 -9.07 7.26
N PRO A 392 -26.20 -8.16 6.48
CA PRO A 392 -25.67 -6.80 6.32
C PRO A 392 -25.50 -6.07 7.67
N ASP A 393 -24.36 -5.42 7.86
CA ASP A 393 -24.07 -4.57 9.03
C ASP A 393 -24.52 -3.14 8.73
N ILE A 394 -25.71 -2.77 9.20
CA ILE A 394 -26.33 -1.47 8.93
C ILE A 394 -25.51 -0.34 9.54
N GLU A 395 -25.01 -0.50 10.77
CA GLU A 395 -24.28 0.54 11.49
C GLU A 395 -22.96 0.84 10.76
N GLN A 396 -22.20 -0.19 10.43
CA GLN A 396 -20.96 -0.03 9.67
C GLN A 396 -21.20 0.61 8.30
N ARG A 397 -22.33 0.29 7.65
CA ARG A 397 -22.71 0.88 6.36
C ARG A 397 -23.06 2.34 6.45
N LEU A 398 -23.82 2.74 7.47
CA LEU A 398 -24.14 4.14 7.72
C LEU A 398 -22.90 4.98 8.01
N GLU A 399 -21.89 4.40 8.70
CA GLU A 399 -20.62 5.07 8.96
C GLU A 399 -19.72 5.20 7.73
N ARG A 400 -19.72 4.18 6.85
CA ARG A 400 -18.81 4.13 5.70
C ARG A 400 -19.37 4.84 4.47
N ASP A 401 -20.66 4.65 4.19
CA ASP A 401 -21.30 5.06 2.95
C ASP A 401 -22.06 6.39 3.16
N LEU A 402 -21.41 7.36 3.82
CA LEU A 402 -21.99 8.65 4.24
C LEU A 402 -22.65 9.47 3.11
N TYR A 403 -22.35 9.16 1.85
CA TYR A 403 -22.87 9.84 0.67
C TYR A 403 -23.96 9.05 -0.09
N ASP A 404 -24.13 7.76 0.20
CA ASP A 404 -25.08 6.86 -0.48
C ASP A 404 -26.19 6.34 0.44
N SER A 405 -26.16 6.67 1.73
CA SER A 405 -27.14 6.20 2.73
C SER A 405 -28.59 6.55 2.40
N ASP A 406 -28.84 7.64 1.66
CA ASP A 406 -30.18 8.04 1.21
C ASP A 406 -30.73 7.17 0.06
N LYS A 407 -29.88 6.41 -0.65
CA LYS A 407 -30.29 5.62 -1.83
C LYS A 407 -30.73 4.21 -1.47
N ASP A 408 -30.23 3.66 -0.37
CA ASP A 408 -30.50 2.30 0.06
C ASP A 408 -31.56 2.29 1.18
N ALA A 409 -32.83 2.18 0.79
CA ALA A 409 -33.97 2.17 1.71
C ALA A 409 -33.86 1.17 2.88
N TRP A 410 -33.07 0.10 2.71
CA TRP A 410 -32.85 -0.88 3.79
C TRP A 410 -31.91 -0.39 4.90
N LEU A 411 -31.07 0.62 4.65
CA LEU A 411 -30.21 1.21 5.69
C LEU A 411 -31.03 2.01 6.72
N SER A 412 -32.11 2.66 6.30
CA SER A 412 -33.01 3.40 7.19
C SER A 412 -34.12 2.53 7.78
N GLU A 413 -34.66 1.58 7.01
CA GLU A 413 -35.73 0.68 7.47
C GLU A 413 -35.21 -0.52 8.28
N GLY A 414 -33.93 -0.86 8.12
CA GLY A 414 -33.36 -2.12 8.57
C GLY A 414 -33.81 -3.34 7.76
N LEU A 415 -33.32 -4.51 8.20
CA LEU A 415 -33.65 -5.81 7.62
C LEU A 415 -34.95 -6.34 8.24
N THR A 416 -35.89 -6.79 7.39
CA THR A 416 -37.10 -7.47 7.85
C THR A 416 -36.87 -8.98 8.01
N LYS A 417 -37.83 -9.68 8.62
CA LYS A 417 -37.78 -11.16 8.70
C LYS A 417 -37.77 -11.81 7.32
N GLU A 418 -38.50 -11.24 6.38
CA GLU A 418 -38.54 -11.67 4.99
C GLU A 418 -37.18 -11.48 4.31
N ASP A 419 -36.47 -10.38 4.58
CA ASP A 419 -35.12 -10.16 4.06
C ASP A 419 -34.15 -11.25 4.55
N VAL A 420 -34.21 -11.57 5.85
CA VAL A 420 -33.39 -12.64 6.44
C VAL A 420 -33.72 -14.00 5.83
N GLU A 421 -34.99 -14.29 5.57
CA GLU A 421 -35.39 -15.56 4.96
C GLU A 421 -34.92 -15.68 3.50
N ILE A 422 -34.94 -14.58 2.74
CA ILE A 422 -34.35 -14.53 1.39
C ILE A 422 -32.85 -14.88 1.46
N LEU A 423 -32.12 -14.33 2.44
CA LEU A 423 -30.70 -14.64 2.63
C LEU A 423 -30.46 -16.11 3.03
N ARG A 424 -31.31 -16.69 3.89
CA ARG A 424 -31.27 -18.12 4.24
C ARG A 424 -31.50 -19.02 3.04
N GLN A 425 -32.55 -18.76 2.27
CA GLN A 425 -32.85 -19.56 1.08
C GLN A 425 -31.71 -19.48 0.07
N ARG A 426 -31.17 -18.27 -0.17
CA ARG A 426 -30.05 -18.07 -1.11
C ARG A 426 -28.79 -18.82 -0.70
N ALA A 427 -28.44 -18.79 0.59
CA ALA A 427 -27.30 -19.54 1.10
C ALA A 427 -27.50 -21.06 0.95
N ALA A 428 -28.70 -21.56 1.24
CA ALA A 428 -29.05 -22.97 1.05
C ALA A 428 -28.99 -23.40 -0.43
N ASP A 429 -29.41 -22.53 -1.36
CA ASP A 429 -29.32 -22.79 -2.80
C ASP A 429 -27.86 -22.88 -3.26
N LEU A 430 -26.97 -22.00 -2.76
CA LEU A 430 -25.53 -22.06 -3.04
C LEU A 430 -24.90 -23.36 -2.54
N ASP A 431 -25.23 -23.79 -1.32
CA ASP A 431 -24.75 -25.07 -0.77
C ASP A 431 -25.24 -26.26 -1.59
N LYS A 432 -26.51 -26.25 -1.99
CA LYS A 432 -27.11 -27.30 -2.83
C LYS A 432 -26.41 -27.41 -4.18
N GLU A 433 -25.93 -26.30 -4.73
CA GLU A 433 -25.12 -26.25 -5.94
C GLU A 433 -23.63 -26.63 -5.71
N GLY A 434 -23.23 -26.87 -4.47
CA GLY A 434 -21.86 -27.27 -4.12
C GLY A 434 -20.87 -26.11 -3.97
N TYR A 435 -21.35 -24.88 -3.84
CA TYR A 435 -20.53 -23.70 -3.54
C TYR A 435 -20.45 -23.45 -2.03
N GLN A 436 -19.43 -22.72 -1.58
CA GLN A 436 -19.44 -22.16 -0.22
C GLN A 436 -20.51 -21.07 -0.10
N SER A 437 -21.13 -21.01 1.07
CA SER A 437 -22.22 -20.06 1.37
C SER A 437 -22.18 -19.59 2.82
N MET A 438 -23.14 -18.71 3.17
CA MET A 438 -23.37 -18.26 4.55
C MET A 438 -24.21 -19.21 5.42
N THR A 439 -24.69 -20.37 4.93
CA THR A 439 -25.60 -21.26 5.67
C THR A 439 -25.12 -21.62 7.08
N PRO A 440 -23.83 -21.99 7.31
CA PRO A 440 -23.37 -22.35 8.66
C PRO A 440 -23.43 -21.17 9.65
N TYR A 441 -23.55 -19.94 9.15
CA TYR A 441 -23.39 -18.71 9.90
C TYR A 441 -24.71 -17.97 10.13
N LEU A 442 -25.82 -18.37 9.49
CA LEU A 442 -27.11 -17.70 9.65
C LEU A 442 -27.84 -18.01 10.98
N ARG A 443 -27.26 -18.87 11.83
CA ARG A 443 -27.81 -19.21 13.16
C ARG A 443 -27.78 -18.03 14.15
N CYS A 444 -26.98 -16.99 13.89
CA CYS A 444 -26.99 -15.79 14.74
C CYS A 444 -28.24 -14.92 14.56
N ALA A 445 -29.00 -15.10 13.48
CA ALA A 445 -30.22 -14.32 13.22
C ALA A 445 -31.39 -14.68 14.14
N ASP A 446 -31.35 -15.85 14.79
CA ASP A 446 -32.41 -16.31 15.68
C ASP A 446 -32.29 -15.74 17.11
N LEU A 447 -31.22 -14.98 17.39
CA LEU A 447 -30.87 -14.49 18.73
C LEU A 447 -31.17 -12.99 18.94
N SER A 448 -31.61 -12.26 17.90
CA SER A 448 -31.88 -10.81 17.96
C SER A 448 -33.39 -10.51 18.02
N GLY A 449 -34.11 -11.26 18.88
CA GLY A 449 -35.53 -11.04 19.19
C GLY A 449 -35.77 -9.92 20.17
#